data_AF-A0A1V5WEB9-F1
#
_entry.id   AF-A0A1V5WEB9-F1
#
_cell.length_a   1.000
_cell.length_b   1.000
_cell.length_c   1.000
_cell.angle_alpha   90.00
_cell.angle_beta   90.00
_cell.angle_gamma   90.00
#
_symmetry.space_group_name_H-M   'P 1'
#
loop_
_entity.id
_entity.type
_entity.pdbx_description
1 polymer ?
#
loop_
_entity_poly.entity_id
_entity_poly.type
_entity_poly.pdbx_seq_one_letter_code
_entity_poly.pdbx_strand_id
1 'polypeptide(L)'
;MKHPLLDKRQVKSALYIVVSADRGLAGGYNSGIIRLAEKKIKDDNLDAKIIAVGGKAREYFKKRNYNVVGEYVGITEEPLFSDARSIGNLALELYKKGEVDEINIVYTVFLGTISQEARILRLLPSSEVKPESGNKRTVTEFEPSAEDVLSFLIPKYIQSSIYGALIEASSSEQAARRVAMEAATDNAEEMIDELQISYNRARQAAITMEITEIVSGADALK
;
A
#
# COMPACT_ATOMS: atom_id res chain seq x y z
N MET A 1 -18.23 27.27 16.26
CA MET A 1 -17.42 26.19 16.86
C MET A 1 -15.99 26.40 16.37
N LYS A 2 -15.08 26.78 17.26
CA LYS A 2 -13.65 26.84 16.96
C LYS A 2 -13.05 25.60 17.60
N HIS A 3 -12.66 24.63 16.79
CA HIS A 3 -12.03 23.41 17.29
C HIS A 3 -10.59 23.40 16.77
N PRO A 4 -9.57 23.25 17.63
CA PRO A 4 -8.16 23.33 17.22
C PRO A 4 -7.78 22.38 16.07
N LEU A 5 -8.48 21.25 15.95
CA LEU A 5 -8.29 20.25 14.88
C LEU A 5 -9.06 20.55 13.57
N LEU A 6 -9.96 21.54 13.56
CA LEU A 6 -10.76 21.94 12.40
C LEU A 6 -10.44 23.35 11.89
N ASP A 7 -9.66 24.13 12.64
CA ASP A 7 -9.24 25.46 12.21
C ASP A 7 -8.28 25.36 11.01
N LYS A 8 -8.64 26.05 9.92
CA LYS A 8 -7.80 26.13 8.72
C LYS A 8 -6.56 26.97 9.03
N ARG A 9 -5.41 26.31 9.18
CA ARG A 9 -4.09 26.94 9.28
C ARG A 9 -3.33 26.87 7.96
N GLN A 10 -2.34 27.74 7.80
CA GLN A 10 -1.43 27.68 6.66
C GLN A 10 -0.65 26.37 6.75
N VAL A 11 -0.76 25.52 5.72
CA VAL A 11 -0.08 24.24 5.67
C VAL A 11 1.38 24.47 5.26
N LYS A 12 2.32 24.22 6.17
CA LYS A 12 3.77 24.28 5.89
C LYS A 12 4.42 22.90 5.96
N SER A 13 3.79 21.99 6.70
CA SER A 13 4.26 20.64 6.96
C SER A 13 3.13 19.63 6.79
N ALA A 14 3.41 18.47 6.22
CA ALA A 14 2.42 17.43 5.95
C ALA A 14 2.92 16.04 6.36
N LEU A 15 2.01 15.26 6.96
CA LEU A 15 2.23 13.87 7.30
C LEU A 15 1.61 12.97 6.23
N TYR A 16 2.38 12.00 5.73
CA TYR A 16 1.90 10.97 4.82
C TYR A 16 2.01 9.60 5.49
N ILE A 17 0.88 9.01 5.82
CA ILE A 17 0.78 7.61 6.24
C ILE A 17 0.72 6.78 4.96
N VAL A 18 1.82 6.14 4.59
CA VAL A 18 1.90 5.37 3.33
C VAL A 18 1.75 3.90 3.62
N VAL A 19 0.67 3.31 3.12
CA VAL A 19 0.31 1.90 3.33
C VAL A 19 0.77 1.09 2.12
N SER A 20 1.74 0.22 2.35
CA SER A 20 2.29 -0.73 1.38
C SER A 20 2.21 -2.15 1.94
N ALA A 21 2.65 -3.14 1.17
CA ALA A 21 2.79 -4.51 1.66
C ALA A 21 4.08 -4.69 2.47
N ASP A 22 4.08 -5.63 3.39
CA ASP A 22 5.29 -6.14 4.00
C ASP A 22 6.17 -6.94 3.02
N ARG A 23 5.53 -7.65 2.09
CA ARG A 23 6.19 -8.56 1.15
C ARG A 23 6.00 -8.13 -0.31
N GLY A 24 6.82 -8.71 -1.18
CA GLY A 24 6.74 -8.50 -2.63
C GLY A 24 5.69 -9.39 -3.31
N LEU A 25 5.91 -9.62 -4.61
CA LEU A 25 5.12 -10.55 -5.44
C LEU A 25 3.63 -10.19 -5.54
N ALA A 26 3.32 -8.90 -5.47
CA ALA A 26 1.98 -8.33 -5.63
C ALA A 26 1.86 -7.44 -6.88
N GLY A 27 2.57 -7.81 -7.95
CA GLY A 27 2.62 -7.05 -9.19
C GLY A 27 2.96 -5.57 -8.97
N GLY A 28 2.12 -4.68 -9.52
CA GLY A 28 2.26 -3.23 -9.44
C GLY A 28 1.79 -2.58 -8.14
N TYR A 29 1.26 -3.33 -7.17
CA TYR A 29 0.63 -2.79 -5.95
C TYR A 29 1.54 -1.80 -5.19
N ASN A 30 2.74 -2.27 -4.80
CA ASN A 30 3.67 -1.46 -4.02
C ASN A 30 4.22 -0.26 -4.81
N SER A 31 4.51 -0.45 -6.10
CA SER A 31 5.08 0.61 -6.92
C SER A 31 4.05 1.70 -7.25
N GLY A 32 2.77 1.33 -7.36
CA GLY A 32 1.66 2.26 -7.53
C GLY A 32 1.53 3.20 -6.34
N ILE A 33 1.45 2.65 -5.13
CA ILE A 33 1.24 3.47 -3.92
C ILE A 33 2.43 4.36 -3.58
N ILE A 34 3.65 3.82 -3.73
CA ILE A 34 4.89 4.58 -3.52
C ILE A 34 5.01 5.74 -4.50
N ARG A 35 4.70 5.52 -5.77
CA ARG A 35 4.77 6.57 -6.80
C ARG A 35 3.73 7.65 -6.57
N LEU A 36 2.53 7.29 -6.15
CA LEU A 36 1.48 8.25 -5.82
C LEU A 36 1.89 9.11 -4.62
N ALA A 37 2.39 8.49 -3.55
CA ALA A 37 2.89 9.21 -2.38
C ALA A 37 4.07 10.14 -2.73
N GLU A 38 5.06 9.63 -3.46
CA GLU A 38 6.22 10.43 -3.88
C GLU A 38 5.82 11.61 -4.76
N LYS A 39 4.91 11.39 -5.72
CA LYS A 39 4.39 12.47 -6.57
C LYS A 39 3.70 13.53 -5.72
N LYS A 40 2.80 13.12 -4.81
CA LYS A 40 2.10 14.05 -3.93
C LYS A 40 3.04 14.86 -3.04
N ILE A 41 4.04 14.21 -2.44
CA ILE A 41 5.06 14.88 -1.62
C ILE A 41 5.81 15.95 -2.43
N LYS A 42 6.19 15.63 -3.68
CA LYS A 42 6.87 16.59 -4.57
C LYS A 42 5.96 17.73 -5.01
N ASP A 43 4.72 17.42 -5.36
CA ASP A 43 3.73 18.40 -5.83
C ASP A 43 3.35 19.39 -4.70
N ASP A 44 3.25 18.91 -3.46
CA ASP A 44 2.97 19.75 -2.30
C ASP A 44 4.15 20.67 -1.96
N ASN A 45 5.39 20.20 -2.15
CA ASN A 45 6.62 20.94 -1.88
C ASN A 45 6.66 21.53 -0.45
N LEU A 46 6.25 20.72 0.53
CA LEU A 46 6.18 21.03 1.96
C LEU A 46 7.21 20.23 2.76
N ASP A 47 7.40 20.56 4.04
CA ASP A 47 8.12 19.69 4.97
C ASP A 47 7.33 18.39 5.19
N ALA A 48 7.79 17.31 4.57
CA ALA A 48 7.08 16.05 4.52
C ALA A 48 7.62 15.05 5.55
N LYS A 49 6.74 14.61 6.46
CA LYS A 49 6.98 13.51 7.39
C LYS A 49 6.22 12.27 6.92
N ILE A 50 6.81 11.10 7.12
CA ILE A 50 6.24 9.83 6.65
C ILE A 50 6.04 8.88 7.82
N ILE A 51 4.84 8.30 7.91
CA ILE A 51 4.64 7.05 8.66
C ILE A 51 4.59 5.93 7.64
N ALA A 52 5.60 5.06 7.67
CA ALA A 52 5.71 3.95 6.74
C ALA A 52 4.99 2.73 7.32
N VAL A 53 3.91 2.32 6.66
CA VAL A 53 3.17 1.09 6.97
C VAL A 53 3.50 0.05 5.91
N GLY A 54 4.00 -1.10 6.36
CA GLY A 54 4.54 -2.15 5.52
C GLY A 54 6.03 -2.02 5.23
N GLY A 55 6.69 -3.18 5.15
CA GLY A 55 8.11 -3.32 4.83
C GLY A 55 8.55 -2.60 3.55
N LYS A 56 7.71 -2.54 2.50
CA LYS A 56 8.08 -1.93 1.22
C LYS A 56 8.13 -0.41 1.25
N ALA A 57 7.17 0.25 1.91
CA ALA A 57 7.21 1.69 2.14
C ALA A 57 8.42 2.05 3.02
N ARG A 58 8.62 1.31 4.11
CA ARG A 58 9.77 1.52 5.01
C ARG A 58 11.09 1.47 4.24
N GLU A 59 11.31 0.39 3.49
CA GLU A 59 12.52 0.19 2.70
C GLU A 59 12.74 1.33 1.69
N TYR A 60 11.68 1.70 0.95
CA TYR A 60 11.75 2.71 -0.10
C TYR A 60 12.11 4.11 0.42
N PHE A 61 11.39 4.58 1.44
CA PHE A 61 11.52 5.94 1.96
C PHE A 61 12.77 6.12 2.82
N LYS A 62 13.13 5.12 3.64
CA LYS A 62 14.39 5.16 4.40
C LYS A 62 15.61 5.19 3.48
N LYS A 63 15.65 4.34 2.46
CA LYS A 63 16.78 4.28 1.52
C LYS A 63 17.02 5.61 0.79
N ARG A 64 15.99 6.44 0.66
CA ARG A 64 16.02 7.75 0.01
C ARG A 64 16.12 8.93 0.98
N ASN A 65 16.40 8.66 2.26
CA ASN A 65 16.54 9.69 3.30
C ASN A 65 15.33 10.60 3.46
N TYR A 66 14.11 10.09 3.22
CA TYR A 66 12.90 10.80 3.63
C TYR A 66 12.78 10.80 5.16
N ASN A 67 12.09 11.79 5.72
CA ASN A 67 11.85 11.90 7.15
C ASN A 67 10.77 10.89 7.62
N VAL A 68 11.19 9.64 7.86
CA VAL A 68 10.31 8.58 8.38
C VAL A 68 10.24 8.71 9.91
N VAL A 69 9.09 9.15 10.40
CA VAL A 69 8.84 9.42 11.83
C VAL A 69 8.14 8.27 12.56
N GLY A 70 7.64 7.28 11.82
CA GLY A 70 7.02 6.08 12.37
C GLY A 70 7.06 4.91 11.39
N GLU A 71 7.20 3.70 11.90
CA GLU A 71 7.30 2.47 11.11
C GLU A 71 6.43 1.38 11.72
N TYR A 72 5.61 0.76 10.89
CA TYR A 72 4.74 -0.34 11.28
C TYR A 72 4.86 -1.45 10.24
N VAL A 73 5.52 -2.55 10.61
CA VAL A 73 5.81 -3.68 9.73
C VAL A 73 5.31 -4.97 10.34
N GLY A 74 5.00 -5.95 9.50
CA GLY A 74 4.41 -7.23 9.91
C GLY A 74 2.93 -7.14 10.27
N ILE A 75 2.23 -6.11 9.79
CA ILE A 75 0.83 -5.83 10.13
C ILE A 75 -0.08 -5.74 8.89
N THR A 76 0.46 -5.78 7.67
CA THR A 76 -0.30 -5.40 6.47
C THR A 76 -1.22 -6.51 5.97
N GLU A 77 -0.86 -7.78 6.23
CA GLU A 77 -1.68 -8.93 5.82
C GLU A 77 -2.92 -9.07 6.73
N GLU A 78 -2.76 -8.93 8.04
CA GLU A 78 -3.84 -9.04 9.03
C GLU A 78 -3.86 -7.80 9.96
N PRO A 79 -4.30 -6.63 9.46
CA PRO A 79 -4.28 -5.41 10.26
C PRO A 79 -5.30 -5.47 11.39
N LEU A 80 -4.87 -5.12 12.60
CA LEU A 80 -5.73 -5.02 13.77
C LEU A 80 -6.11 -3.57 14.05
N PHE A 81 -7.24 -3.38 14.74
CA PHE A 81 -7.63 -2.05 15.19
C PHE A 81 -6.60 -1.41 16.14
N SER A 82 -5.85 -2.23 16.89
CA SER A 82 -4.73 -1.76 17.72
C SER A 82 -3.62 -1.10 16.90
N ASP A 83 -3.37 -1.58 15.68
CA ASP A 83 -2.34 -1.01 14.80
C ASP A 83 -2.78 0.36 14.30
N ALA A 84 -4.02 0.45 13.81
CA ALA A 84 -4.62 1.72 13.41
C ALA A 84 -4.67 2.74 14.56
N ARG A 85 -4.93 2.26 15.79
CA ARG A 85 -4.87 3.10 17.00
C ARG A 85 -3.47 3.64 17.25
N SER A 86 -2.44 2.80 17.16
CA SER A 86 -1.05 3.22 17.36
C SER A 86 -0.61 4.23 16.31
N ILE A 87 -0.87 3.96 15.02
CA ILE A 87 -0.60 4.87 13.90
C ILE A 87 -1.33 6.20 14.10
N GLY A 88 -2.63 6.14 14.39
CA GLY A 88 -3.47 7.32 14.59
C GLY A 88 -3.03 8.17 15.79
N ASN A 89 -2.60 7.55 16.89
CA ASN A 89 -2.09 8.26 18.06
C ASN A 89 -0.82 9.04 17.73
N LEU A 90 0.15 8.43 17.04
CA LEU A 90 1.37 9.10 16.61
C LEU A 90 1.05 10.27 15.65
N ALA A 91 0.19 10.04 14.67
CA ALA A 91 -0.22 11.06 13.71
C ALA A 91 -0.90 12.27 14.39
N LEU A 92 -1.79 11.99 15.35
CA LEU A 92 -2.47 13.01 16.15
C LEU A 92 -1.52 13.76 17.09
N GLU A 93 -0.54 13.08 17.67
CA GLU A 93 0.45 13.70 18.54
C GLU A 93 1.29 14.73 17.77
N LEU A 94 1.79 14.35 16.59
CA LEU A 94 2.54 15.27 15.70
C LEU A 94 1.68 16.48 15.31
N TYR A 95 0.41 16.25 14.98
CA TYR A 95 -0.50 17.33 14.59
C TYR A 95 -0.77 18.31 15.74
N LYS A 96 -1.01 17.78 16.95
CA LYS A 96 -1.25 18.57 18.16
C LYS A 96 -0.03 19.37 18.59
N LYS A 97 1.18 18.82 18.43
CA LYS A 97 2.46 19.51 18.67
C LYS A 97 2.75 20.62 17.65
N GLY A 98 1.97 20.72 16.57
CA GLY A 98 2.24 21.65 15.47
C GLY A 98 3.44 21.23 14.61
N GLU A 99 3.85 19.97 14.71
CA GLU A 99 4.93 19.39 13.93
C GLU A 99 4.50 18.99 12.51
N VAL A 100 3.19 18.81 12.30
CA VAL A 100 2.54 18.64 11.00
C VAL A 100 1.24 19.44 10.98
N ASP A 101 0.95 20.09 9.86
CA ASP A 101 -0.26 20.89 9.67
C ASP A 101 -1.39 20.12 8.95
N GLU A 102 -1.04 19.00 8.32
CA GLU A 102 -1.91 18.15 7.51
C GLU A 102 -1.58 16.67 7.73
N ILE A 103 -2.59 15.82 7.74
CA ILE A 103 -2.47 14.36 7.81
C ILE A 103 -3.15 13.75 6.59
N ASN A 104 -2.37 13.04 5.79
CA ASN A 104 -2.82 12.27 4.64
C ASN A 104 -2.57 10.78 4.87
N ILE A 105 -3.49 9.94 4.42
CA ILE A 105 -3.27 8.51 4.27
C ILE A 105 -3.26 8.16 2.78
N VAL A 106 -2.20 7.48 2.36
CA VAL A 106 -1.99 7.00 1.00
C VAL A 106 -2.14 5.49 1.07
N TYR A 107 -3.24 4.99 0.49
CA TYR A 107 -3.57 3.57 0.53
C TYR A 107 -4.23 3.13 -0.77
N THR A 108 -4.45 1.83 -0.92
CA THR A 108 -5.10 1.27 -2.11
C THR A 108 -6.53 0.89 -1.80
N VAL A 109 -7.47 1.38 -2.61
CA VAL A 109 -8.89 1.03 -2.52
C VAL A 109 -9.16 -0.23 -3.31
N PHE A 110 -9.90 -1.15 -2.69
CA PHE A 110 -10.35 -2.38 -3.33
C PHE A 110 -11.63 -2.11 -4.14
N LEU A 111 -11.50 -2.03 -5.47
CA LEU A 111 -12.65 -1.92 -6.38
C LEU A 111 -13.16 -3.29 -6.83
N GLY A 112 -12.25 -4.27 -6.93
CA GLY A 112 -12.57 -5.66 -7.24
C GLY A 112 -11.30 -6.51 -7.33
N THR A 113 -11.47 -7.76 -7.77
CA THR A 113 -10.36 -8.73 -7.86
C THR A 113 -9.29 -8.33 -8.87
N ILE A 114 -9.66 -7.66 -9.96
CA ILE A 114 -8.72 -7.22 -11.01
C ILE A 114 -8.32 -5.76 -10.85
N SER A 115 -9.25 -4.90 -10.40
CA SER A 115 -9.02 -3.45 -10.33
C SER A 115 -8.81 -2.99 -8.90
N GLN A 116 -7.69 -2.31 -8.67
CA GLN A 116 -7.38 -1.61 -7.43
C GLN A 116 -6.82 -0.23 -7.77
N GLU A 117 -7.15 0.77 -6.95
CA GLU A 117 -6.76 2.16 -7.21
C GLU A 117 -6.02 2.74 -6.00
N ALA A 118 -4.81 3.23 -6.22
CA ALA A 118 -4.09 3.99 -5.21
C ALA A 118 -4.76 5.35 -5.03
N ARG A 119 -5.15 5.69 -3.79
CA ARG A 119 -5.79 6.96 -3.45
C ARG A 119 -5.09 7.64 -2.27
N ILE A 120 -5.31 8.95 -2.19
CA ILE A 120 -4.88 9.77 -1.05
C ILE A 120 -6.14 10.32 -0.40
N LEU A 121 -6.32 10.03 0.88
CA LEU A 121 -7.38 10.59 1.70
C LEU A 121 -6.76 11.56 2.70
N ARG A 122 -7.27 12.79 2.73
CA ARG A 122 -6.88 13.78 3.75
C ARG A 122 -7.70 13.56 5.01
N LEU A 123 -7.06 13.14 6.09
CA LEU A 123 -7.69 12.91 7.39
C LEU A 123 -7.87 14.21 8.17
N LEU A 124 -6.84 15.06 8.18
CA LEU A 124 -6.87 16.37 8.82
C LEU A 124 -6.10 17.43 8.01
N PRO A 125 -6.52 18.70 8.03
CA PRO A 125 -7.85 19.15 8.44
C PRO A 125 -8.94 18.58 7.53
N SER A 126 -10.10 18.22 8.09
CA SER A 126 -11.23 17.69 7.33
C SER A 126 -11.71 18.71 6.30
N SER A 127 -11.44 18.46 5.02
CA SER A 127 -11.87 19.33 3.91
C SER A 127 -13.16 18.86 3.24
N GLU A 128 -13.73 17.73 3.67
CA GLU A 128 -14.77 17.01 2.91
C GLU A 128 -16.14 16.87 3.59
N VAL A 129 -16.45 17.65 4.64
CA VAL A 129 -17.85 17.79 5.03
C VAL A 129 -18.51 18.82 4.11
N LYS A 130 -18.82 18.43 2.87
CA LYS A 130 -19.86 19.14 2.12
C LYS A 130 -21.17 18.82 2.84
N PRO A 131 -21.89 19.81 3.40
CA PRO A 131 -23.20 19.53 3.95
C PRO A 131 -24.05 18.98 2.82
N GLU A 132 -24.55 17.75 2.95
CA GLU A 132 -25.58 17.29 2.03
C GLU A 132 -26.73 18.31 2.09
N SER A 133 -27.23 18.71 0.92
CA SER A 133 -28.34 19.65 0.75
C SER A 133 -29.68 19.04 1.20
N GLY A 134 -29.70 18.32 2.32
CA GLY A 134 -30.85 17.74 2.99
C GLY A 134 -30.89 18.29 4.42
N ASN A 135 -31.58 19.42 4.59
CA ASN A 135 -31.68 20.15 5.85
C ASN A 135 -32.59 19.41 6.86
N LYS A 136 -32.16 18.25 7.37
CA LYS A 136 -32.62 17.72 8.66
C LYS A 136 -31.57 18.05 9.71
N ARG A 137 -31.50 19.33 10.09
CA ARG A 137 -30.82 19.73 11.34
C ARG A 137 -31.68 19.23 12.49
N THR A 138 -31.51 17.97 12.87
CA THR A 138 -32.02 17.49 14.15
C THR A 138 -31.26 18.25 15.22
N VAL A 139 -31.97 19.06 16.00
CA VAL A 139 -31.38 19.72 17.17
C VAL A 139 -30.95 18.60 18.12
N THR A 140 -29.64 18.39 18.19
CA THR A 140 -29.03 17.36 19.02
C THR A 140 -28.43 18.06 20.22
N GLU A 141 -28.89 17.72 21.41
CA GLU A 141 -28.27 18.18 22.65
C GLU A 141 -26.97 17.40 22.88
N PHE A 142 -25.88 18.12 23.16
CA PHE A 142 -24.57 17.53 23.41
C PHE A 142 -24.24 17.67 24.88
N GLU A 143 -24.07 16.56 25.59
CA GLU A 143 -23.55 16.54 26.95
C GLU A 143 -22.10 16.01 26.93
N PRO A 144 -21.12 16.68 27.58
CA PRO A 144 -21.20 17.92 28.38
C PRO A 144 -21.13 19.22 27.55
N SER A 145 -20.47 19.20 26.40
CA SER A 145 -20.49 20.29 25.41
C SER A 145 -20.18 19.73 24.03
N ALA A 146 -20.57 20.45 22.97
CA ALA A 146 -20.31 20.00 21.61
C ALA A 146 -18.81 19.98 21.25
N GLU A 147 -17.99 20.81 21.92
CA GLU A 147 -16.53 20.83 21.73
C GLU A 147 -15.86 19.63 22.41
N ASP A 148 -16.33 19.22 23.59
CA ASP A 148 -15.83 18.04 24.30
C ASP A 148 -16.19 16.74 23.56
N VAL A 149 -17.43 16.65 23.07
CA VAL A 149 -17.89 15.51 22.26
C VAL A 149 -17.04 15.40 20.99
N LEU A 150 -16.79 16.52 20.31
CA LEU A 150 -15.98 16.54 19.10
C LEU A 150 -14.50 16.18 19.37
N SER A 151 -13.95 16.66 20.49
CA SER A 151 -12.59 16.32 20.95
C SER A 151 -12.42 14.82 21.19
N PHE A 152 -13.48 14.14 21.63
CA PHE A 152 -13.52 12.69 21.80
C PHE A 152 -13.75 11.93 20.48
N LEU A 153 -14.58 12.48 19.58
CA LEU A 153 -14.93 11.82 18.31
C LEU A 153 -13.83 11.90 17.26
N ILE A 154 -13.11 13.00 17.14
CA ILE A 154 -12.08 13.17 16.08
C ILE A 154 -11.00 12.07 16.16
N PRO A 155 -10.41 11.76 17.33
CA PRO A 155 -9.45 10.67 17.42
C PRO A 155 -10.04 9.32 16.99
N LYS A 156 -11.28 9.02 17.40
CA LYS A 156 -11.95 7.78 17.01
C LYS A 156 -12.22 7.72 15.50
N TYR A 157 -12.66 8.82 14.90
CA TYR A 157 -12.87 8.92 13.46
C TYR A 157 -11.58 8.63 12.70
N ILE A 158 -10.48 9.28 13.07
CA ILE A 158 -9.17 9.08 12.42
C ILE A 158 -8.69 7.64 12.57
N GLN A 159 -8.78 7.06 13.77
CA GLN A 159 -8.40 5.67 14.02
C GLN A 159 -9.25 4.70 13.19
N SER A 160 -10.57 4.93 13.09
CA SER A 160 -11.47 4.12 12.27
C SER A 160 -11.21 4.29 10.77
N SER A 161 -10.92 5.50 10.29
CA SER A 161 -10.57 5.75 8.88
C SER A 161 -9.25 5.10 8.50
N ILE A 162 -8.24 5.16 9.38
CA ILE A 162 -6.98 4.44 9.19
C ILE A 162 -7.25 2.93 9.14
N TYR A 163 -8.04 2.41 10.09
CA TYR A 163 -8.37 0.98 10.09
C TYR A 163 -9.09 0.54 8.81
N GLY A 164 -10.08 1.31 8.35
CA GLY A 164 -10.74 1.07 7.07
C GLY A 164 -9.76 1.03 5.90
N ALA A 165 -8.86 2.02 5.82
CA ALA A 165 -7.83 2.07 4.80
C ALA A 165 -6.84 0.89 4.86
N LEU A 166 -6.49 0.40 6.05
CA LEU A 166 -5.65 -0.79 6.22
C LEU A 166 -6.35 -2.05 5.72
N ILE A 167 -7.65 -2.22 6.00
CA ILE A 167 -8.45 -3.37 5.54
C ILE A 167 -8.63 -3.34 4.02
N GLU A 168 -8.92 -2.17 3.44
CA GLU A 168 -8.99 -2.00 1.98
C GLU A 168 -7.64 -2.32 1.33
N ALA A 169 -6.54 -1.81 1.89
CA ALA A 169 -5.19 -2.06 1.41
C ALA A 169 -4.81 -3.55 1.49
N SER A 170 -5.10 -4.24 2.60
CA SER A 170 -4.87 -5.69 2.74
C SER A 170 -5.65 -6.49 1.69
N SER A 171 -6.93 -6.16 1.50
CA SER A 171 -7.78 -6.83 0.49
C SER A 171 -7.24 -6.62 -0.92
N SER A 172 -6.83 -5.41 -1.26
CA SER A 172 -6.17 -5.06 -2.52
C SER A 172 -4.82 -5.76 -2.69
N GLU A 173 -4.01 -5.89 -1.63
CA GLU A 173 -2.73 -6.58 -1.63
C GLU A 173 -2.91 -8.06 -2.01
N GLN A 174 -3.85 -8.75 -1.36
CA GLN A 174 -4.10 -10.17 -1.62
C GLN A 174 -4.66 -10.40 -3.04
N ALA A 175 -5.54 -9.51 -3.51
CA ALA A 175 -6.07 -9.58 -4.87
C ALA A 175 -4.96 -9.39 -5.92
N ALA A 176 -4.13 -8.35 -5.76
CA ALA A 176 -3.01 -8.08 -6.66
C ALA A 176 -1.95 -9.20 -6.63
N ARG A 177 -1.69 -9.78 -5.45
CA ARG A 177 -0.80 -10.94 -5.30
C ARG A 177 -1.34 -12.16 -6.01
N ARG A 178 -2.63 -12.47 -5.87
CA ARG A 178 -3.25 -13.59 -6.58
C ARG A 178 -3.08 -13.45 -8.09
N VAL A 179 -3.42 -12.29 -8.66
CA VAL A 179 -3.30 -12.04 -10.11
C VAL A 179 -1.85 -12.13 -10.56
N ALA A 180 -0.90 -11.58 -9.79
CA ALA A 180 0.51 -11.64 -10.13
C ALA A 180 1.08 -13.08 -10.11
N MET A 181 0.61 -13.91 -9.17
CA MET A 181 1.04 -15.31 -9.07
C MET A 181 0.38 -16.20 -10.14
N GLU A 182 -0.87 -15.93 -10.51
CA GLU A 182 -1.55 -16.59 -11.62
C GLU A 182 -0.78 -16.34 -12.92
N ALA A 183 -0.48 -15.08 -13.25
CA ALA A 183 0.36 -14.74 -14.39
C ALA A 183 1.77 -15.36 -14.32
N ALA A 184 2.37 -15.45 -13.13
CA ALA A 184 3.67 -16.11 -12.97
C ALA A 184 3.60 -17.62 -13.21
N THR A 185 2.47 -18.26 -12.89
CA THR A 185 2.22 -19.69 -13.14
C THR A 185 2.06 -19.94 -14.64
N ASP A 186 1.25 -19.14 -15.32
CA ASP A 186 1.05 -19.23 -16.77
C ASP A 186 2.38 -19.08 -17.52
N ASN A 187 3.19 -18.06 -17.16
CA ASN A 187 4.51 -17.87 -17.75
C ASN A 187 5.48 -19.04 -17.50
N ALA A 188 5.35 -19.72 -16.36
CA ALA A 188 6.18 -20.88 -16.04
C ALA A 188 5.76 -22.10 -16.86
N GLU A 189 4.45 -22.30 -17.09
CA GLU A 189 3.94 -23.37 -17.96
C GLU A 189 4.41 -23.19 -19.40
N GLU A 190 4.35 -21.97 -19.94
CA GLU A 190 4.90 -21.67 -21.28
C GLU A 190 6.40 -22.02 -21.37
N MET A 191 7.18 -21.66 -20.35
CA MET A 191 8.61 -21.96 -20.30
C MET A 191 8.89 -23.47 -20.22
N ILE A 192 8.07 -24.22 -19.46
CA ILE A 192 8.19 -25.67 -19.36
C ILE A 192 7.96 -26.33 -20.72
N ASP A 193 6.95 -25.88 -21.46
CA ASP A 193 6.65 -26.39 -22.80
C ASP A 193 7.81 -26.14 -23.77
N GLU A 194 8.39 -24.94 -23.76
CA GLU A 194 9.57 -24.62 -24.58
C GLU A 194 10.78 -25.49 -24.22
N LEU A 195 11.05 -25.66 -22.93
CA LEU A 195 12.15 -26.50 -22.44
C LEU A 195 11.93 -27.97 -22.78
N GLN A 196 10.69 -28.45 -22.77
CA GLN A 196 10.36 -29.83 -23.15
C GLN A 196 10.62 -30.08 -24.64
N ILE A 197 10.33 -29.12 -25.52
CA ILE A 197 10.67 -29.20 -26.94
C ILE A 197 12.19 -29.25 -27.12
N SER A 198 12.92 -28.37 -26.44
CA SER A 198 14.39 -28.31 -26.48
C SER A 198 15.02 -29.62 -26.00
N TYR A 199 14.54 -30.16 -24.87
CA TYR A 199 14.97 -31.43 -24.30
C TYR A 199 14.79 -32.60 -25.27
N ASN A 200 13.61 -32.72 -25.89
CA ASN A 200 13.34 -33.79 -26.84
C ASN A 200 14.23 -33.72 -28.09
N ARG A 201 14.51 -32.51 -28.59
CA ARG A 201 15.46 -32.30 -29.69
C ARG A 201 16.87 -32.71 -29.30
N ALA A 202 17.35 -32.27 -28.14
CA ALA A 202 18.68 -32.63 -27.62
C ALA A 202 18.80 -34.14 -27.40
N ARG A 203 17.76 -34.78 -26.86
CA ARG A 203 17.69 -36.24 -26.66
C ARG A 203 17.80 -37.00 -27.98
N GLN A 204 17.06 -36.58 -29.01
CA GLN A 204 17.13 -37.21 -30.34
C GLN A 204 18.50 -37.04 -30.99
N ALA A 205 19.10 -35.86 -30.87
CA ALA A 205 20.45 -35.61 -31.36
C ALA A 205 21.48 -36.50 -30.65
N ALA A 206 21.39 -36.64 -29.32
CA ALA A 206 22.28 -37.51 -28.54
C ALA A 206 22.16 -38.98 -28.94
N ILE A 207 20.93 -39.52 -29.04
CA ILE A 207 20.69 -40.90 -29.51
C ILE A 207 21.28 -41.11 -30.91
N THR A 208 21.09 -40.13 -31.80
CA THR A 208 21.60 -40.22 -33.18
C THR A 208 23.14 -40.21 -33.21
N MET A 209 23.76 -39.36 -32.38
CA MET A 209 25.22 -39.30 -32.23
C MET A 209 25.77 -40.61 -31.69
N GLU A 210 25.18 -41.16 -30.62
CA GLU A 210 25.58 -42.46 -30.05
C GLU A 210 25.49 -43.58 -31.10
N ILE A 211 24.39 -43.66 -31.85
CA ILE A 211 24.24 -44.66 -32.93
C ILE A 211 25.30 -44.46 -34.02
N THR A 212 25.57 -43.21 -34.40
CA THR A 212 26.58 -42.89 -35.44
C THR A 212 27.98 -43.28 -34.98
N GLU A 213 28.32 -43.05 -33.71
CA GLU A 213 29.58 -43.46 -33.11
C GLU A 213 29.72 -44.99 -33.06
N ILE A 214 28.67 -45.71 -32.69
CA ILE A 214 28.67 -47.20 -32.67
C ILE A 214 28.89 -47.76 -34.08
N VAL A 215 28.15 -47.26 -35.08
CA VAL A 215 28.25 -47.74 -36.47
C VAL A 215 29.63 -47.44 -37.07
N SER A 216 30.12 -46.21 -36.90
CA SER A 216 31.44 -45.82 -37.42
C SER A 216 32.59 -46.58 -36.75
N GLY A 217 32.50 -46.85 -35.44
CA GLY A 217 33.45 -47.70 -34.73
C GLY A 217 33.43 -49.16 -35.19
N ALA A 218 32.25 -49.71 -35.47
CA ALA A 218 32.11 -51.07 -35.99
C ALA A 218 32.68 -51.22 -37.41
N ASP A 219 32.44 -50.25 -38.30
CA ASP A 219 32.99 -50.25 -39.66
C ASP A 219 34.53 -50.08 -39.67
N ALA A 220 35.10 -49.36 -38.70
CA ALA A 220 36.55 -49.18 -38.59
C ALA A 220 37.33 -50.46 -38.19
N LEU A 221 36.64 -51.48 -37.66
CA LEU A 221 37.23 -52.78 -37.27
C LEU A 221 37.20 -53.83 -38.39
N LYS A 222 36.66 -53.48 -39.56
CA LYS A 222 36.48 -54.35 -40.72
C LYS A 222 37.64 -54.24 -41.70
#